data_AF-A0A8H4UJV7-F1
#
_entry.id   AF-A0A8H4UJV7-F1
#
_cell.length_a   1.000
_cell.length_b   1.000
_cell.length_c   1.000
_cell.angle_alpha   90.00
_cell.angle_beta   90.00
_cell.angle_gamma   90.00
#
_symmetry.space_group_name_H-M   'P 1'
#
loop_
_entity.id
_entity.type
_entity.pdbx_description
1 polymer ?
#
loop_
_entity_poly.entity_id
_entity_poly.type
_entity_poly.pdbx_seq_one_letter_code
_entity_poly.pdbx_strand_id
1 'polypeptide(L)'
;MEYQYSTIVDPSAYEAEGLCDGIPLRIHQSQEPENLGAIRAQEDWRKHVAPVGLKKASLGPKYNFLSVAYPETKPERMEVLAYFNEFIFLHDDVVEEVDKAKGDEQNDEALEVCRESAAKGSARSIKRSTGRKFMMSKMSQEVLSIDREPAAEALALWAEWFDKGAGRQNHTQFDTLDEYLDYRILDVGKMYLTGVTIFAMGLRIPEEEHELRSQLCRPAWVALGLTNDLYSFDKELEAANQIGEAHVCNALWVMMREQSVGRHQAKQLCRQMIQDNVAQYVETVRVTKARTDVSRDLKIFAEAVQYILSGNAVWTLGAPRYNPGTTFNAKQLEWMTHGTPPRLRAEGKRPSATLRDSRSVFPALNAGLQALIRALRSGLRRMLHGWWF
;
A
#
# COMPACT_ATOMS: atom_id res chain seq x y z
N MET A 1 -1.80 -19.71 -5.33
CA MET A 1 -1.24 -18.93 -6.44
C MET A 1 0.08 -19.56 -6.81
N GLU A 2 0.57 -19.34 -8.02
CA GLU A 2 1.94 -19.73 -8.35
C GLU A 2 2.90 -18.71 -7.75
N TYR A 3 3.92 -19.17 -7.02
CA TYR A 3 4.91 -18.31 -6.39
C TYR A 3 6.12 -18.17 -7.30
N GLN A 4 6.41 -16.95 -7.73
CA GLN A 4 7.48 -16.65 -8.70
C GLN A 4 8.61 -15.83 -8.07
N TYR A 5 8.29 -14.99 -7.10
CA TYR A 5 9.22 -13.97 -6.60
C TYR A 5 9.65 -14.18 -5.16
N SER A 6 9.19 -15.23 -4.48
CA SER A 6 9.58 -15.54 -3.10
C SER A 6 9.93 -16.99 -2.83
N THR A 7 10.60 -17.19 -1.70
CA THR A 7 10.85 -18.51 -1.11
C THR A 7 10.21 -18.61 0.27
N ILE A 8 9.90 -19.83 0.70
CA ILE A 8 9.48 -20.10 2.08
C ILE A 8 10.72 -19.99 2.98
N VAL A 9 10.58 -19.33 4.12
CA VAL A 9 11.60 -19.27 5.16
C VAL A 9 11.44 -20.47 6.08
N ASP A 10 12.55 -21.09 6.48
CA ASP A 10 12.55 -22.18 7.45
C ASP A 10 11.88 -21.72 8.77
N PRO A 11 10.84 -22.41 9.26
CA PRO A 11 10.20 -22.10 10.54
C PRO A 11 11.17 -22.04 11.73
N SER A 12 12.31 -22.75 11.69
CA SER A 12 13.31 -22.66 12.77
C SER A 12 14.14 -21.37 12.74
N ALA A 13 14.01 -20.55 11.69
CA ALA A 13 14.81 -19.35 11.47
C ALA A 13 14.09 -18.05 11.90
N TYR A 14 12.88 -18.13 12.43
CA TYR A 14 12.11 -16.98 12.92
C TYR A 14 11.21 -17.36 14.10
N GLU A 15 10.77 -16.34 14.82
CA GLU A 15 9.75 -16.42 15.87
C GLU A 15 8.55 -15.59 15.42
N ALA A 16 7.34 -16.06 15.73
CA ALA A 16 6.08 -15.37 15.48
C ALA A 16 5.13 -15.42 16.69
N GLU A 17 5.57 -16.05 17.77
CA GLU A 17 4.88 -16.21 19.05
C GLU A 17 3.44 -16.75 18.94
N GLY A 18 3.23 -17.64 17.96
CA GLY A 18 1.92 -18.23 17.65
C GLY A 18 0.90 -17.26 17.03
N LEU A 19 1.31 -16.07 16.58
CA LEU A 19 0.39 -15.04 16.07
C LEU A 19 0.09 -15.16 14.57
N CYS A 20 0.67 -16.14 13.89
CA CYS A 20 0.40 -16.40 12.46
C CYS A 20 0.36 -17.91 12.14
N ASP A 21 -0.08 -18.73 13.10
CA ASP A 21 -0.12 -20.19 12.94
C ASP A 21 -0.94 -20.61 11.72
N GLY A 22 -0.44 -21.62 11.00
CA GLY A 22 -1.04 -22.08 9.74
C GLY A 22 -0.63 -21.26 8.50
N ILE A 23 0.13 -20.17 8.67
CA ILE A 23 0.62 -19.34 7.57
C ILE A 23 2.16 -19.39 7.51
N PRO A 24 2.75 -19.89 6.40
CA PRO A 24 4.20 -19.91 6.28
C PRO A 24 4.75 -18.50 6.01
N LEU A 25 5.87 -18.15 6.63
CA LEU A 25 6.61 -16.95 6.25
C LEU A 25 7.24 -17.16 4.87
N ARG A 26 6.97 -16.22 3.97
CA ARG A 26 7.67 -16.10 2.68
C ARG A 26 8.48 -14.82 2.66
N ILE A 27 9.57 -14.84 1.92
CA ILE A 27 10.42 -13.67 1.71
C ILE A 27 10.68 -13.48 0.23
N HIS A 28 10.51 -12.24 -0.25
CA HIS A 28 10.85 -11.86 -1.61
C HIS A 28 12.34 -12.16 -1.89
N GLN A 29 12.64 -12.66 -3.09
CA GLN A 29 13.98 -13.12 -3.50
C GLN A 29 15.04 -12.01 -3.45
N SER A 30 14.62 -10.75 -3.50
CA SER A 30 15.50 -9.59 -3.35
C SER A 30 14.86 -8.51 -2.49
N GLN A 31 15.49 -8.17 -1.38
CA GLN A 31 15.08 -7.05 -0.51
C GLN A 31 15.71 -5.72 -0.94
N GLU A 32 16.57 -5.74 -1.97
CA GLU A 32 17.35 -4.59 -2.39
C GLU A 32 16.51 -3.43 -2.96
N PRO A 33 15.50 -3.68 -3.83
CA PRO A 33 14.61 -2.61 -4.28
C PRO A 33 13.85 -1.95 -3.13
N GLU A 34 13.53 -2.71 -2.08
CA GLU A 34 12.86 -2.14 -0.89
C GLU A 34 13.80 -1.24 -0.09
N ASN A 35 15.03 -1.68 0.17
CA ASN A 35 16.05 -0.83 0.79
C ASN A 35 16.23 0.48 -0.01
N LEU A 36 16.29 0.38 -1.33
CA LEU A 36 16.49 1.52 -2.22
C LEU A 36 15.31 2.50 -2.16
N GLY A 37 14.08 2.00 -2.27
CA GLY A 37 12.87 2.82 -2.23
C GLY A 37 12.70 3.52 -0.89
N ALA A 38 12.84 2.79 0.21
CA ALA A 38 12.70 3.33 1.55
C ALA A 38 13.75 4.40 1.87
N ILE A 39 15.05 4.13 1.64
CA ILE A 39 16.10 5.10 1.96
C ILE A 39 15.94 6.37 1.10
N ARG A 40 15.52 6.26 -0.16
CA ARG A 40 15.21 7.42 -1.00
C ARG A 40 14.02 8.23 -0.50
N ALA A 41 13.01 7.58 0.06
CA ALA A 41 11.91 8.30 0.70
C ALA A 41 12.41 9.10 1.90
N GLN A 42 13.30 8.53 2.73
CA GLN A 42 13.94 9.27 3.81
C GLN A 42 14.80 10.45 3.31
N GLU A 43 15.57 10.27 2.23
CA GLU A 43 16.37 11.33 1.59
C GLU A 43 15.48 12.47 1.08
N ASP A 44 14.42 12.15 0.34
CA ASP A 44 13.47 13.13 -0.19
C ASP A 44 12.71 13.82 0.95
N TRP A 45 12.32 13.09 2.00
CA TRP A 45 11.70 13.67 3.19
C TRP A 45 12.62 14.68 3.86
N ARG A 46 13.89 14.31 4.08
CA ARG A 46 14.92 15.20 4.66
C ARG A 46 15.08 16.48 3.86
N LYS A 47 14.98 16.38 2.54
CA LYS A 47 15.18 17.49 1.61
C LYS A 47 13.95 18.39 1.48
N HIS A 48 12.75 17.82 1.52
CA HIS A 48 11.54 18.50 1.09
C HIS A 48 10.52 18.75 2.20
N VAL A 49 10.53 17.95 3.27
CA VAL A 49 9.52 17.98 4.33
C VAL A 49 10.12 18.53 5.62
N ALA A 50 11.02 17.77 6.25
CA ALA A 50 11.62 18.12 7.54
C ALA A 50 12.91 17.32 7.75
N PRO A 51 13.85 17.81 8.60
CA PRO A 51 15.01 17.03 9.01
C PRO A 51 14.59 15.68 9.58
N VAL A 52 15.15 14.60 9.05
CA VAL A 52 14.95 13.24 9.56
C VAL A 52 16.32 12.59 9.76
N GLY A 53 16.57 12.11 10.98
CA GLY A 53 17.77 11.34 11.32
C GLY A 53 17.76 9.95 10.68
N LEU A 54 18.45 9.00 11.31
CA LEU A 54 18.31 7.58 10.96
C LEU A 54 16.95 7.08 11.46
N LYS A 55 15.90 7.21 10.62
CA LYS A 55 14.55 6.82 11.01
C LYS A 55 14.39 5.31 10.96
N LYS A 56 13.85 4.76 12.05
CA LYS A 56 13.45 3.35 12.21
C LYS A 56 11.98 3.19 11.79
N ALA A 57 11.75 3.15 10.49
CA ALA A 57 10.43 2.99 9.88
C ALA A 57 10.24 1.55 9.37
N SER A 58 10.16 1.29 8.06
CA SER A 58 9.78 -0.03 7.54
C SER A 58 10.92 -1.06 7.40
N LEU A 59 12.16 -0.59 7.36
CA LEU A 59 13.32 -1.47 7.15
C LEU A 59 13.69 -2.26 8.40
N GLY A 60 14.01 -3.53 8.21
CA GLY A 60 14.59 -4.40 9.23
C GLY A 60 15.93 -4.97 8.76
N PRO A 61 16.85 -5.32 9.68
CA PRO A 61 18.17 -5.81 9.28
C PRO A 61 18.12 -7.16 8.56
N LYS A 62 17.17 -8.03 8.95
CA LYS A 62 16.97 -9.38 8.38
C LYS A 62 15.75 -9.42 7.46
N TYR A 63 14.65 -8.84 7.90
CA TYR A 63 13.36 -8.83 7.19
C TYR A 63 12.89 -7.38 7.04
N ASN A 64 12.88 -6.87 5.82
CA ASN A 64 12.16 -5.64 5.52
C ASN A 64 10.66 -5.92 5.42
N PHE A 65 9.81 -4.94 5.77
CA PHE A 65 8.37 -5.12 5.88
C PHE A 65 7.73 -5.64 4.58
N LEU A 66 7.89 -4.96 3.44
CA LEU A 66 7.25 -5.35 2.19
C LEU A 66 7.80 -6.68 1.67
N SER A 67 9.09 -6.95 1.88
CA SER A 67 9.73 -8.19 1.45
C SER A 67 9.12 -9.43 2.11
N VAL A 68 8.56 -9.31 3.32
CA VAL A 68 7.89 -10.43 4.00
C VAL A 68 6.37 -10.32 4.02
N ALA A 69 5.79 -9.12 3.98
CA ALA A 69 4.35 -8.91 3.94
C ALA A 69 3.76 -9.03 2.53
N TYR A 70 4.53 -8.66 1.49
CA TYR A 70 4.16 -8.73 0.08
C TYR A 70 5.22 -9.51 -0.73
N PRO A 71 5.46 -10.78 -0.38
CA PRO A 71 6.58 -11.55 -0.91
C PRO A 71 6.46 -11.84 -2.41
N GLU A 72 5.25 -11.75 -3.00
CA GLU A 72 5.01 -11.91 -4.44
C GLU A 72 4.81 -10.57 -5.17
N THR A 73 5.33 -9.47 -4.61
CA THR A 73 5.39 -8.19 -5.32
C THR A 73 6.19 -8.36 -6.61
N LYS A 74 5.65 -7.88 -7.73
CA LYS A 74 6.40 -7.86 -8.99
C LYS A 74 7.69 -7.02 -8.83
N PRO A 75 8.87 -7.51 -9.22
CA PRO A 75 10.14 -6.85 -8.94
C PRO A 75 10.21 -5.39 -9.37
N GLU A 76 9.62 -5.04 -10.52
CA GLU A 76 9.56 -3.67 -11.05
C GLU A 76 8.65 -2.72 -10.26
N ARG A 77 7.85 -3.24 -9.31
CA ARG A 77 6.92 -2.47 -8.47
C ARG A 77 7.42 -2.29 -7.03
N MET A 78 8.39 -3.11 -6.61
CA MET A 78 8.88 -3.13 -5.22
C MET A 78 9.48 -1.78 -4.79
N GLU A 79 10.31 -1.15 -5.63
CA GLU A 79 10.99 0.09 -5.24
C GLU A 79 10.00 1.25 -4.99
N VAL A 80 9.02 1.45 -5.88
CA VAL A 80 8.03 2.52 -5.74
C VAL A 80 7.08 2.27 -4.57
N LEU A 81 6.73 1.00 -4.31
CA LEU A 81 5.93 0.63 -3.15
C LEU A 81 6.69 0.83 -1.85
N ALA A 82 7.98 0.50 -1.81
CA ALA A 82 8.83 0.75 -0.65
C ALA A 82 9.00 2.24 -0.36
N TYR A 83 9.16 3.05 -1.42
CA TYR A 83 9.16 4.50 -1.28
C TYR A 83 7.86 5.01 -0.66
N PHE A 84 6.71 4.50 -1.14
CA PHE A 84 5.41 4.90 -0.61
C PHE A 84 5.19 4.43 0.83
N ASN A 85 5.48 3.17 1.13
CA ASN A 85 5.36 2.58 2.46
C ASN A 85 6.22 3.34 3.49
N GLU A 86 7.46 3.69 3.12
CA GLU A 86 8.30 4.49 4.00
C GLU A 86 7.75 5.91 4.20
N PHE A 87 7.21 6.55 3.15
CA PHE A 87 6.50 7.82 3.29
C PHE A 87 5.33 7.70 4.28
N ILE A 88 4.56 6.61 4.23
CA ILE A 88 3.45 6.37 5.17
C ILE A 88 3.95 6.27 6.61
N PHE A 89 5.00 5.49 6.89
CA PHE A 89 5.55 5.39 8.25
C PHE A 89 6.12 6.72 8.78
N LEU A 90 6.72 7.53 7.90
CA LEU A 90 7.19 8.87 8.25
C LEU A 90 6.04 9.83 8.54
N HIS A 91 4.97 9.73 7.75
CA HIS A 91 3.77 10.54 7.89
C HIS A 91 2.99 10.19 9.16
N ASP A 92 2.83 8.89 9.43
CA ASP A 92 2.18 8.33 10.63
C ASP A 92 2.79 8.89 11.92
N ASP A 93 4.12 8.79 12.06
CA ASP A 93 4.81 9.32 13.25
C ASP A 93 4.61 10.83 13.42
N VAL A 94 4.53 11.60 12.31
CA VAL A 94 4.26 13.04 12.40
C VAL A 94 2.82 13.31 12.81
N VAL A 95 1.85 12.54 12.31
CA VAL A 95 0.43 12.70 12.67
C VAL A 95 0.20 12.35 14.14
N GLU A 96 0.90 11.34 14.69
CA GLU A 96 0.83 10.98 16.12
C GLU A 96 1.42 12.05 17.05
N GLU A 97 2.38 12.85 16.58
CA GLU A 97 3.10 13.85 17.38
C GLU A 97 2.45 15.24 17.37
N VAL A 98 1.39 15.46 16.58
CA VAL A 98 0.72 16.77 16.45
C VAL A 98 -0.73 16.74 16.91
N ASP A 99 -1.33 17.92 17.12
CA ASP A 99 -2.77 18.00 17.37
C ASP A 99 -3.60 17.55 16.16
N LYS A 100 -4.86 17.17 16.43
CA LYS A 100 -5.79 16.68 15.42
C LYS A 100 -5.90 17.57 14.19
N ALA A 101 -6.00 18.89 14.38
CA ALA A 101 -6.20 19.82 13.26
C ALA A 101 -4.98 19.81 12.34
N LYS A 102 -3.78 19.75 12.92
CA LYS A 102 -2.54 19.68 12.15
C LYS A 102 -2.34 18.31 11.48
N GLY A 103 -2.74 17.21 12.14
CA GLY A 103 -2.73 15.87 11.54
C GLY A 103 -3.68 15.78 10.36
N ASP A 104 -4.90 16.31 10.52
CA ASP A 104 -5.92 16.38 9.48
C ASP A 104 -5.46 17.17 8.25
N GLU A 105 -4.84 18.34 8.45
CA GLU A 105 -4.27 19.15 7.36
C GLU A 105 -3.25 18.35 6.54
N GLN A 106 -2.39 17.58 7.21
CA GLN A 106 -1.37 16.76 6.54
C GLN A 106 -1.99 15.59 5.79
N ASN A 107 -3.00 14.93 6.35
CA ASN A 107 -3.78 13.91 5.67
C ASN A 107 -4.48 14.46 4.44
N ASP A 108 -5.04 15.67 4.52
CA ASP A 108 -5.72 16.35 3.41
C ASP A 108 -4.77 16.62 2.23
N GLU A 109 -3.50 16.94 2.50
CA GLU A 109 -2.50 17.13 1.45
C GLU A 109 -2.26 15.85 0.62
N ALA A 110 -2.15 14.70 1.29
CA ALA A 110 -1.95 13.40 0.63
C ALA A 110 -3.23 12.92 -0.06
N LEU A 111 -4.38 13.14 0.59
CA LEU A 111 -5.71 12.87 0.07
C LEU A 111 -5.97 13.58 -1.26
N GLU A 112 -5.71 14.88 -1.33
CA GLU A 112 -5.86 15.70 -2.54
C GLU A 112 -5.04 15.09 -3.69
N VAL A 113 -3.79 14.71 -3.44
CA VAL A 113 -2.91 14.12 -4.46
C VAL A 113 -3.44 12.79 -4.96
N CYS A 114 -3.86 11.90 -4.07
CA CYS A 114 -4.41 10.60 -4.45
C CYS A 114 -5.71 10.74 -5.25
N ARG A 115 -6.67 11.56 -4.79
CA ARG A 115 -7.95 11.82 -5.48
C ARG A 115 -7.73 12.38 -6.88
N GLU A 116 -6.89 13.40 -7.00
CA GLU A 116 -6.61 14.01 -8.31
C GLU A 116 -5.89 13.04 -9.26
N SER A 117 -4.92 12.27 -8.75
CA SER A 117 -4.15 11.32 -9.55
C SER A 117 -5.01 10.15 -10.04
N ALA A 118 -5.91 9.64 -9.19
CA ALA A 118 -6.88 8.61 -9.57
C ALA A 118 -7.84 9.12 -10.67
N ALA A 119 -8.40 10.32 -10.51
CA ALA A 119 -9.36 10.88 -11.45
C ALA A 119 -8.75 11.27 -12.81
N LYS A 120 -7.56 11.90 -12.81
CA LYS A 120 -6.93 12.43 -14.04
C LYS A 120 -6.00 11.41 -14.71
N GLY A 121 -5.62 10.34 -14.01
CA GLY A 121 -4.57 9.42 -14.44
C GLY A 121 -3.21 10.10 -14.60
N SER A 122 -2.97 11.21 -13.89
CA SER A 122 -1.71 11.97 -13.91
C SER A 122 -1.66 12.96 -12.75
N ALA A 123 -0.56 12.94 -11.98
CA ALA A 123 -0.31 13.95 -10.93
C ALA A 123 0.41 15.20 -11.46
N ARG A 124 0.55 15.40 -12.78
CA ARG A 124 1.34 16.54 -13.35
C ARG A 124 0.68 17.91 -13.14
N SER A 125 -0.62 17.95 -12.90
CA SER A 125 -1.37 19.20 -12.72
C SER A 125 -1.37 19.74 -11.30
N ILE A 126 -0.81 19.00 -10.33
CA ILE A 126 -0.94 19.34 -8.91
C ILE A 126 0.11 20.39 -8.55
N LYS A 127 -0.34 21.51 -7.96
CA LYS A 127 0.58 22.51 -7.39
C LYS A 127 1.32 21.87 -6.22
N ARG A 128 2.62 21.64 -6.38
CA ARG A 128 3.50 21.05 -5.36
C ARG A 128 3.89 22.10 -4.33
N SER A 129 2.93 22.57 -3.55
CA SER A 129 3.13 23.64 -2.57
C SER A 129 3.89 23.19 -1.31
N THR A 130 3.91 21.89 -1.02
CA THR A 130 4.58 21.30 0.15
C THR A 130 5.45 20.10 -0.25
N GLY A 131 6.40 19.73 0.62
CA GLY A 131 7.23 18.54 0.42
C GLY A 131 6.43 17.24 0.35
N ARG A 132 5.40 17.09 1.18
CA ARG A 132 4.52 15.91 1.17
C ARG A 132 3.77 15.80 -0.15
N LYS A 133 3.16 16.90 -0.63
CA LYS A 133 2.52 16.94 -1.96
C LYS A 133 3.52 16.62 -3.07
N PHE A 134 4.77 17.09 -2.97
CA PHE A 134 5.82 16.75 -3.93
C PHE A 134 6.10 15.24 -3.97
N MET A 135 6.35 14.62 -2.81
CA MET A 135 6.66 13.19 -2.70
C MET A 135 5.49 12.32 -3.17
N MET A 136 4.27 12.63 -2.71
CA MET A 136 3.05 11.93 -3.13
C MET A 136 2.78 12.09 -4.62
N SER A 137 3.02 13.27 -5.21
CA SER A 137 2.85 13.49 -6.65
C SER A 137 3.87 12.71 -7.46
N LYS A 138 5.13 12.64 -6.99
CA LYS A 138 6.20 11.85 -7.61
C LYS A 138 5.84 10.37 -7.59
N MET A 139 5.46 9.85 -6.42
CA MET A 139 5.03 8.45 -6.24
C MET A 139 3.84 8.12 -7.13
N SER A 140 2.78 8.94 -7.12
CA SER A 140 1.57 8.74 -7.93
C SER A 140 1.87 8.69 -9.42
N GLN A 141 2.77 9.56 -9.91
CA GLN A 141 3.21 9.55 -11.31
C GLN A 141 3.97 8.26 -11.66
N GLU A 142 4.80 7.76 -10.75
CA GLU A 142 5.60 6.56 -10.97
C GLU A 142 4.72 5.31 -11.04
N VAL A 143 3.80 5.10 -10.08
CA VAL A 143 2.88 3.95 -10.11
C VAL A 143 2.00 3.95 -11.36
N LEU A 144 1.47 5.12 -11.74
CA LEU A 144 0.66 5.28 -12.96
C LEU A 144 1.46 5.03 -14.26
N SER A 145 2.77 5.26 -14.23
CA SER A 145 3.64 4.99 -15.38
C SER A 145 4.00 3.52 -15.55
N ILE A 146 3.92 2.73 -14.48
CA ILE A 146 4.20 1.30 -14.47
C ILE A 146 2.97 0.50 -14.94
N ASP A 147 1.82 0.68 -14.28
CA ASP A 147 0.59 -0.04 -14.62
C ASP A 147 -0.64 0.80 -14.25
N ARG A 148 -1.21 1.49 -15.24
CA ARG A 148 -2.18 2.58 -15.03
C ARG A 148 -3.46 2.13 -14.34
N GLU A 149 -3.98 0.96 -14.69
CA GLU A 149 -5.29 0.48 -14.22
C GLU A 149 -5.26 0.11 -12.73
N PRO A 150 -4.44 -0.85 -12.25
CA PRO A 150 -4.33 -1.13 -10.82
C PRO A 150 -3.74 0.04 -10.02
N ALA A 151 -2.93 0.91 -10.63
CA ALA A 151 -2.47 2.13 -9.96
C ALA A 151 -3.63 3.12 -9.71
N ALA A 152 -4.56 3.28 -10.65
CA ALA A 152 -5.72 4.15 -10.46
C ALA A 152 -6.64 3.63 -9.35
N GLU A 153 -6.89 2.31 -9.31
CA GLU A 153 -7.64 1.68 -8.21
C GLU A 153 -6.91 1.84 -6.87
N ALA A 154 -5.61 1.57 -6.83
CA ALA A 154 -4.81 1.75 -5.62
C ALA A 154 -4.82 3.20 -5.11
N LEU A 155 -4.67 4.19 -6.00
CA LEU A 155 -4.76 5.61 -5.64
C LEU A 155 -6.14 6.00 -5.09
N ALA A 156 -7.22 5.43 -5.62
CA ALA A 156 -8.57 5.65 -5.10
C ALA A 156 -8.73 5.07 -3.68
N LEU A 157 -8.21 3.86 -3.44
CA LEU A 157 -8.20 3.24 -2.11
C LEU A 157 -7.32 4.01 -1.11
N TRP A 158 -6.17 4.51 -1.55
CA TRP A 158 -5.30 5.33 -0.71
C TRP A 158 -5.92 6.68 -0.37
N ALA A 159 -6.65 7.29 -1.32
CA ALA A 159 -7.48 8.46 -1.02
C ALA A 159 -8.53 8.13 0.05
N GLU A 160 -9.27 7.02 -0.09
CA GLU A 160 -10.25 6.63 0.93
C GLU A 160 -9.60 6.43 2.31
N TRP A 161 -8.40 5.85 2.36
CA TRP A 161 -7.67 5.70 3.62
C TRP A 161 -7.30 7.04 4.26
N PHE A 162 -6.74 8.01 3.51
CA PHE A 162 -6.43 9.33 4.07
C PHE A 162 -7.69 10.12 4.49
N ASP A 163 -8.84 9.81 3.90
CA ASP A 163 -10.12 10.45 4.21
C ASP A 163 -10.74 9.89 5.51
N LYS A 164 -10.67 8.56 5.71
CA LYS A 164 -11.42 7.87 6.78
C LYS A 164 -10.56 7.17 7.84
N GLY A 165 -9.34 6.78 7.50
CA GLY A 165 -8.36 6.12 8.38
C GLY A 165 -7.21 7.07 8.74
N ALA A 166 -5.96 6.59 8.76
CA ALA A 166 -4.76 7.41 8.96
C ALA A 166 -4.83 8.37 10.18
N GLY A 167 -5.39 7.88 11.29
CA GLY A 167 -5.49 8.59 12.54
C GLY A 167 -6.61 9.62 12.66
N ARG A 168 -7.58 9.65 11.72
CA ARG A 168 -8.70 10.61 11.73
C ARG A 168 -9.52 10.61 13.04
N GLN A 169 -9.53 9.48 13.75
CA GLN A 169 -10.20 9.34 15.04
C GLN A 169 -9.24 8.93 16.18
N ASN A 170 -7.94 9.23 16.07
CA ASN A 170 -6.96 8.90 17.12
C ASN A 170 -7.24 9.55 18.49
N HIS A 171 -8.03 10.61 18.53
CA HIS A 171 -8.47 11.26 19.77
C HIS A 171 -9.87 10.83 20.23
N THR A 172 -10.43 9.79 19.60
CA THR A 172 -11.75 9.26 19.97
C THR A 172 -11.59 8.18 21.02
N GLN A 173 -12.32 8.33 22.12
CA GLN A 173 -12.40 7.33 23.16
C GLN A 173 -13.52 6.34 22.83
N PHE A 174 -13.16 5.10 22.53
CA PHE A 174 -14.09 4.00 22.30
C PHE A 174 -14.44 3.33 23.64
N ASP A 175 -15.72 2.96 23.80
CA ASP A 175 -16.22 2.31 25.02
C ASP A 175 -16.30 0.80 24.89
N THR A 176 -16.52 0.29 23.67
CA THR A 176 -16.56 -1.15 23.38
C THR A 176 -15.50 -1.56 22.38
N LEU A 177 -15.00 -2.79 22.50
CA LEU A 177 -14.03 -3.33 21.55
C LEU A 177 -14.62 -3.49 20.15
N ASP A 178 -15.91 -3.80 20.03
CA ASP A 178 -16.57 -3.95 18.72
C ASP A 178 -16.58 -2.62 17.95
N GLU A 179 -16.97 -1.51 18.59
CA GLU A 179 -16.89 -0.17 18.00
C GLU A 179 -15.45 0.21 17.63
N TYR A 180 -14.50 -0.11 18.52
CA TYR A 180 -13.09 0.12 18.26
C TYR A 180 -12.61 -0.65 17.03
N LEU A 181 -12.98 -1.93 16.88
CA LEU A 181 -12.53 -2.77 15.77
C LEU A 181 -13.05 -2.30 14.41
N ASP A 182 -14.29 -1.80 14.35
CA ASP A 182 -14.86 -1.26 13.11
C ASP A 182 -14.10 0.00 12.64
N TYR A 183 -13.67 0.85 13.58
CA TYR A 183 -12.73 1.93 13.30
C TYR A 183 -11.34 1.41 12.94
N ARG A 184 -10.78 0.53 13.77
CA ARG A 184 -9.38 0.15 13.74
C ARG A 184 -8.98 -0.55 12.45
N ILE A 185 -9.90 -1.33 11.85
CA ILE A 185 -9.68 -1.93 10.53
C ILE A 185 -9.44 -0.87 9.45
N LEU A 186 -10.14 0.26 9.50
CA LEU A 186 -9.92 1.38 8.57
C LEU A 186 -8.60 2.07 8.88
N ASP A 187 -8.34 2.31 10.16
CA ASP A 187 -7.18 3.06 10.65
C ASP A 187 -5.85 2.34 10.39
N VAL A 188 -5.74 1.06 10.76
CA VAL A 188 -4.56 0.19 10.46
C VAL A 188 -4.28 0.10 8.95
N GLY A 189 -5.23 0.53 8.13
CA GLY A 189 -5.00 0.76 6.72
C GLY A 189 -5.54 -0.33 5.82
N LYS A 190 -6.72 -0.90 6.10
CA LYS A 190 -7.38 -1.84 5.17
C LYS A 190 -7.34 -1.35 3.73
N MET A 191 -7.73 -0.10 3.47
CA MET A 191 -7.77 0.44 2.11
C MET A 191 -6.34 0.65 1.55
N TYR A 192 -5.40 1.11 2.38
CA TYR A 192 -3.99 1.21 2.03
C TYR A 192 -3.41 -0.14 1.59
N LEU A 193 -3.50 -1.15 2.45
CA LEU A 193 -2.97 -2.51 2.23
C LEU A 193 -3.65 -3.21 1.05
N THR A 194 -4.95 -2.97 0.86
CA THR A 194 -5.69 -3.45 -0.32
C THR A 194 -5.12 -2.86 -1.60
N GLY A 195 -4.91 -1.53 -1.65
CA GLY A 195 -4.32 -0.86 -2.80
C GLY A 195 -2.88 -1.31 -3.08
N VAL A 196 -2.07 -1.51 -2.03
CA VAL A 196 -0.71 -2.07 -2.16
C VAL A 196 -0.77 -3.48 -2.74
N THR A 197 -1.63 -4.36 -2.25
CA THR A 197 -1.76 -5.75 -2.76
C THR A 197 -2.15 -5.76 -4.23
N ILE A 198 -3.15 -4.96 -4.61
CA ILE A 198 -3.64 -4.85 -5.99
C ILE A 198 -2.52 -4.36 -6.91
N PHE A 199 -1.83 -3.27 -6.54
CA PHE A 199 -0.76 -2.74 -7.36
C PHE A 199 0.47 -3.67 -7.37
N ALA A 200 0.89 -4.22 -6.24
CA ALA A 200 2.07 -5.09 -6.13
C ALA A 200 2.00 -6.29 -7.09
N MET A 201 0.82 -6.89 -7.22
CA MET A 201 0.61 -8.09 -8.02
C MET A 201 -0.06 -7.80 -9.36
N GLY A 202 -0.60 -6.59 -9.55
CA GLY A 202 -1.31 -6.16 -10.76
C GLY A 202 -2.63 -6.89 -10.96
N LEU A 203 -3.40 -7.00 -9.87
CA LEU A 203 -4.70 -7.66 -9.84
C LEU A 203 -5.79 -6.76 -10.41
N ARG A 204 -6.83 -7.34 -11.01
CA ARG A 204 -8.02 -6.66 -11.51
C ARG A 204 -9.24 -7.39 -10.96
N ILE A 205 -9.66 -7.00 -9.75
CA ILE A 205 -10.80 -7.60 -9.06
C ILE A 205 -12.07 -6.92 -9.58
N PRO A 206 -13.05 -7.66 -10.12
CA PRO A 206 -14.32 -7.09 -10.58
C PRO A 206 -15.03 -6.30 -9.48
N GLU A 207 -15.66 -5.18 -9.84
CA GLU A 207 -16.31 -4.27 -8.89
C GLU A 207 -17.39 -4.98 -8.06
N GLU A 208 -18.13 -5.90 -8.68
CA GLU A 208 -19.15 -6.72 -8.01
C GLU A 208 -18.58 -7.62 -6.90
N GLU A 209 -17.28 -7.88 -6.91
CA GLU A 209 -16.58 -8.68 -5.89
C GLU A 209 -15.94 -7.84 -4.78
N HIS A 210 -16.01 -6.50 -4.84
CA HIS A 210 -15.32 -5.63 -3.86
C HIS A 210 -15.86 -5.77 -2.44
N GLU A 211 -17.18 -5.91 -2.31
CA GLU A 211 -17.83 -6.16 -1.02
C GLU A 211 -17.44 -7.54 -0.49
N LEU A 212 -17.46 -8.57 -1.35
CA LEU A 212 -17.02 -9.91 -1.00
C LEU A 212 -15.55 -9.92 -0.56
N ARG A 213 -14.66 -9.20 -1.26
CA ARG A 213 -13.25 -9.01 -0.87
C ARG A 213 -13.13 -8.46 0.54
N SER A 214 -13.91 -7.42 0.87
CA SER A 214 -13.93 -6.80 2.19
C SER A 214 -14.36 -7.80 3.27
N GLN A 215 -15.42 -8.56 3.03
CA GLN A 215 -15.94 -9.57 3.95
C GLN A 215 -14.95 -10.71 4.20
N LEU A 216 -14.38 -11.27 3.12
CA LEU A 216 -13.41 -12.37 3.21
C LEU A 216 -12.17 -11.97 4.00
N CYS A 217 -11.71 -10.72 3.87
CA CYS A 217 -10.47 -10.28 4.49
C CYS A 217 -10.64 -9.64 5.87
N ARG A 218 -11.88 -9.46 6.36
CA ARG A 218 -12.13 -8.85 7.66
C ARG A 218 -11.34 -9.51 8.81
N PRO A 219 -11.29 -10.85 8.94
CA PRO A 219 -10.51 -11.48 10.02
C PRO A 219 -9.01 -11.15 9.94
N ALA A 220 -8.44 -11.10 8.73
CA ALA A 220 -7.05 -10.69 8.55
C ALA A 220 -6.80 -9.26 9.04
N TRP A 221 -7.69 -8.32 8.71
CA TRP A 221 -7.53 -6.92 9.12
C TRP A 221 -7.68 -6.73 10.64
N VAL A 222 -8.59 -7.48 11.28
CA VAL A 222 -8.69 -7.52 12.74
C VAL A 222 -7.40 -8.05 13.34
N ALA A 223 -6.91 -9.21 12.89
CA ALA A 223 -5.68 -9.81 13.40
C ALA A 223 -4.48 -8.86 13.24
N LEU A 224 -4.37 -8.17 12.09
CA LEU A 224 -3.30 -7.22 11.83
C LEU A 224 -3.36 -6.01 12.76
N GLY A 225 -4.54 -5.40 12.91
CA GLY A 225 -4.76 -4.26 13.83
C GLY A 225 -4.43 -4.62 15.27
N LEU A 226 -4.96 -5.74 15.77
CA LEU A 226 -4.69 -6.20 17.13
C LEU A 226 -3.21 -6.57 17.34
N THR A 227 -2.55 -7.15 16.33
CA THR A 227 -1.11 -7.44 16.41
C THR A 227 -0.32 -6.14 16.53
N ASN A 228 -0.65 -5.11 15.75
CA ASN A 228 -0.02 -3.80 15.88
C ASN A 228 -0.22 -3.25 17.29
N ASP A 229 -1.47 -3.18 17.75
CA ASP A 229 -1.83 -2.67 19.07
C ASP A 229 -1.10 -3.37 20.23
N LEU A 230 -0.93 -4.70 20.13
CA LEU A 230 -0.24 -5.50 21.14
C LEU A 230 1.21 -5.07 21.34
N TYR A 231 1.92 -4.74 20.26
CA TYR A 231 3.34 -4.39 20.27
C TYR A 231 3.60 -2.88 20.28
N SER A 232 2.66 -2.06 19.80
CA SER A 232 2.76 -0.60 19.80
C SER A 232 2.28 0.05 21.09
N PHE A 233 1.51 -0.66 21.94
CA PHE A 233 0.88 -0.07 23.13
C PHE A 233 1.83 0.71 24.04
N ASP A 234 3.04 0.20 24.31
CA ASP A 234 4.00 0.90 25.19
C ASP A 234 4.45 2.24 24.58
N LYS A 235 4.74 2.25 23.27
CA LYS A 235 5.09 3.46 22.51
C LYS A 235 3.93 4.45 22.49
N GLU A 236 2.73 3.99 22.19
CA GLU A 236 1.53 4.84 22.08
C GLU A 236 1.11 5.41 23.44
N LEU A 237 1.24 4.64 24.51
CA LEU A 237 1.00 5.13 25.87
C LEU A 237 2.02 6.22 26.25
N GLU A 238 3.29 6.06 25.90
CA GLU A 238 4.31 7.08 26.11
C GLU A 238 3.98 8.37 25.33
N ALA A 239 3.62 8.26 24.05
CA ALA A 239 3.23 9.39 23.21
C ALA A 239 2.00 10.13 23.78
N ALA A 240 0.95 9.40 24.16
CA ALA A 240 -0.25 9.99 24.78
C ALA A 240 0.08 10.77 26.07
N ASN A 241 0.93 10.21 26.93
CA ASN A 241 1.37 10.88 28.15
C ASN A 241 2.15 12.18 27.86
N GLN A 242 2.97 12.22 26.80
CA GLN A 242 3.76 13.40 26.44
C GLN A 242 2.88 14.60 26.00
N ILE A 243 1.76 14.32 25.33
CA ILE A 243 0.80 15.35 24.89
C ILE A 243 -0.34 15.58 25.90
N GLY A 244 -0.34 14.88 27.04
CA GLY A 244 -1.33 15.02 28.10
C GLY A 244 -2.70 14.41 27.77
N GLU A 245 -2.74 13.45 26.84
CA GLU A 245 -3.97 12.71 26.50
C GLU A 245 -4.35 11.75 27.62
N ALA A 246 -5.64 11.73 27.96
CA ALA A 246 -6.17 10.89 29.04
C ALA A 246 -6.44 9.44 28.62
N HIS A 247 -6.30 9.13 27.33
CA HIS A 247 -6.61 7.84 26.74
C HIS A 247 -5.63 7.48 25.63
N VAL A 248 -5.61 6.21 25.26
CA VAL A 248 -4.83 5.69 24.13
C VAL A 248 -5.78 5.00 23.16
N CYS A 249 -5.71 5.32 21.88
CA CYS A 249 -6.54 4.72 20.83
C CYS A 249 -6.04 3.30 20.43
N ASN A 250 -6.09 2.37 21.40
CA ASN A 250 -5.51 1.04 21.30
C ASN A 250 -6.44 -0.01 21.91
N ALA A 251 -6.55 -1.19 21.29
CA ALA A 251 -7.41 -2.27 21.77
C ALA A 251 -7.14 -2.66 23.24
N LEU A 252 -5.87 -2.68 23.68
CA LEU A 252 -5.56 -3.04 25.07
C LEU A 252 -6.16 -2.03 26.06
N TRP A 253 -6.18 -0.74 25.71
CA TRP A 253 -6.81 0.30 26.53
C TRP A 253 -8.32 0.09 26.63
N VAL A 254 -8.97 -0.18 25.50
CA VAL A 254 -10.41 -0.46 25.43
C VAL A 254 -10.75 -1.72 26.23
N MET A 255 -10.03 -2.83 26.03
CA MET A 255 -10.24 -4.10 26.76
C MET A 255 -10.09 -3.94 28.27
N MET A 256 -9.08 -3.20 28.74
CA MET A 256 -8.89 -2.97 30.18
C MET A 256 -10.10 -2.25 30.80
N ARG A 257 -10.69 -1.27 30.09
CA ARG A 257 -11.86 -0.52 30.54
C ARG A 257 -13.14 -1.35 30.45
N GLU A 258 -13.44 -1.85 29.26
CA GLU A 258 -14.69 -2.58 28.96
C GLU A 258 -14.83 -3.83 29.83
N GLN A 259 -13.75 -4.58 30.02
CA GLN A 259 -13.78 -5.86 30.75
C GLN A 259 -13.29 -5.74 32.20
N SER A 260 -12.88 -4.54 32.64
CA SER A 260 -12.33 -4.30 33.98
C SER A 260 -11.15 -5.22 34.33
N VAL A 261 -10.25 -5.45 33.36
CA VAL A 261 -9.08 -6.33 33.51
C VAL A 261 -7.77 -5.54 33.57
N GLY A 262 -6.76 -6.14 34.21
CA GLY A 262 -5.41 -5.58 34.21
C GLY A 262 -4.69 -5.77 32.87
N ARG A 263 -3.63 -4.99 32.67
CA ARG A 263 -2.82 -4.97 31.43
C ARG A 263 -2.34 -6.35 30.96
N HIS A 264 -1.88 -7.19 31.88
CA HIS A 264 -1.42 -8.55 31.54
C HIS A 264 -2.54 -9.39 30.92
N GLN A 265 -3.72 -9.37 31.54
CA GLN A 265 -4.88 -10.11 31.04
C GLN A 265 -5.41 -9.52 29.73
N ALA A 266 -5.42 -8.19 29.57
CA ALA A 266 -5.74 -7.55 28.29
C ALA A 266 -4.80 -8.01 27.16
N LYS A 267 -3.49 -8.12 27.42
CA LYS A 267 -2.54 -8.68 26.45
C LYS A 267 -2.86 -10.13 26.09
N GLN A 268 -3.22 -10.97 27.08
CA GLN A 268 -3.59 -12.37 26.83
C GLN A 268 -4.87 -12.49 25.99
N LEU A 269 -5.89 -11.69 26.29
CA LEU A 269 -7.14 -11.64 25.52
C LEU A 269 -6.90 -11.18 24.08
N CYS A 270 -6.11 -10.12 23.90
CA CYS A 270 -5.72 -9.63 22.58
C CYS A 270 -4.99 -10.71 21.76
N ARG A 271 -4.05 -11.43 22.37
CA ARG A 271 -3.35 -12.55 21.71
C ARG A 271 -4.30 -13.67 21.27
N GLN A 272 -5.24 -14.06 22.14
CA GLN A 272 -6.23 -15.06 21.78
C GLN A 272 -7.09 -14.60 20.60
N MET A 273 -7.54 -13.34 20.61
CA MET A 273 -8.33 -12.79 19.50
C MET A 273 -7.55 -12.73 18.19
N ILE A 274 -6.25 -12.41 18.23
CA ILE A 274 -5.38 -12.47 17.04
C ILE A 274 -5.37 -13.91 16.50
N GLN A 275 -5.11 -14.89 17.36
CA GLN A 275 -5.05 -16.31 16.97
C GLN A 275 -6.36 -16.81 16.38
N ASP A 276 -7.49 -16.47 16.99
CA ASP A 276 -8.82 -16.87 16.50
C ASP A 276 -9.10 -16.28 15.11
N ASN A 277 -8.77 -14.99 14.91
CA ASN A 277 -8.95 -14.32 13.61
C ASN A 277 -8.00 -14.86 12.54
N VAL A 278 -6.77 -15.21 12.90
CA VAL A 278 -5.81 -15.87 12.00
C VAL A 278 -6.33 -17.23 11.57
N ALA A 279 -6.78 -18.07 12.52
CA ALA A 279 -7.33 -19.38 12.23
C ALA A 279 -8.57 -19.28 11.31
N GLN A 280 -9.47 -18.34 11.60
CA GLN A 280 -10.62 -18.05 10.74
C GLN A 280 -10.18 -17.62 9.33
N TYR A 281 -9.13 -16.80 9.22
CA TYR A 281 -8.65 -16.34 7.92
C TYR A 281 -7.99 -17.44 7.10
N VAL A 282 -7.19 -18.30 7.73
CA VAL A 282 -6.60 -19.49 7.07
C VAL A 282 -7.70 -20.35 6.45
N GLU A 283 -8.79 -20.59 7.19
CA GLU A 283 -9.93 -21.33 6.66
C GLU A 283 -10.65 -20.56 5.54
N THR A 284 -10.77 -19.24 5.67
CA THR A 284 -11.36 -18.37 4.63
C THR A 284 -10.58 -18.47 3.31
N VAL A 285 -9.25 -18.47 3.35
CA VAL A 285 -8.40 -18.66 2.17
C VAL A 285 -8.61 -20.05 1.57
N ARG A 286 -8.64 -21.10 2.40
CA ARG A 286 -8.88 -22.49 1.96
C ARG A 286 -10.21 -22.63 1.22
N VAL A 287 -11.30 -22.12 1.80
CA VAL A 287 -12.64 -22.17 1.21
C VAL A 287 -12.73 -21.33 -0.06
N THR A 288 -12.19 -20.11 -0.05
CA THR A 288 -12.23 -19.20 -1.20
C THR A 288 -11.49 -19.77 -2.41
N LYS A 289 -10.38 -20.47 -2.20
CA LYS A 289 -9.65 -21.15 -3.30
C LYS A 289 -10.53 -22.16 -4.05
N ALA A 290 -11.39 -22.88 -3.33
CA ALA A 290 -12.26 -23.93 -3.88
C ALA A 290 -13.52 -23.40 -4.58
N ARG A 291 -13.93 -22.15 -4.31
CA ARG A 291 -15.13 -21.53 -4.89
C ARG A 291 -15.04 -21.40 -6.41
N THR A 292 -16.11 -21.71 -7.14
CA THR A 292 -16.15 -21.56 -8.61
C THR A 292 -16.79 -20.24 -9.05
N ASP A 293 -17.44 -19.55 -8.13
CA ASP A 293 -18.17 -18.29 -8.31
C ASP A 293 -17.32 -17.04 -7.98
N VAL A 294 -16.02 -17.23 -7.73
CA VAL A 294 -15.07 -16.16 -7.38
C VAL A 294 -13.99 -16.06 -8.43
N SER A 295 -13.67 -14.84 -8.85
CA SER A 295 -12.64 -14.54 -9.83
C SER A 295 -11.27 -15.06 -9.39
N ARG A 296 -10.43 -15.34 -10.39
CA ARG A 296 -9.05 -15.76 -10.15
C ARG A 296 -8.27 -14.72 -9.33
N ASP A 297 -8.48 -13.45 -9.61
CA ASP A 297 -7.71 -12.37 -8.99
C ASP A 297 -8.14 -12.14 -7.54
N LEU A 298 -9.42 -12.29 -7.19
CA LEU A 298 -9.85 -12.28 -5.79
C LEU A 298 -9.31 -13.48 -5.00
N LYS A 299 -9.22 -14.67 -5.60
CA LYS A 299 -8.57 -15.81 -4.94
C LYS A 299 -7.09 -15.55 -4.65
N ILE A 300 -6.39 -14.96 -5.62
CA ILE A 300 -4.99 -14.58 -5.45
C ILE A 300 -4.86 -13.49 -4.39
N PHE A 301 -5.75 -12.49 -4.37
CA PHE A 301 -5.78 -11.45 -3.36
C PHE A 301 -5.94 -12.02 -1.95
N ALA A 302 -6.95 -12.87 -1.73
CA ALA A 302 -7.19 -13.50 -0.43
C ALA A 302 -5.99 -14.34 0.04
N GLU A 303 -5.35 -15.07 -0.88
CA GLU A 303 -4.12 -15.79 -0.56
C GLU A 303 -2.93 -14.88 -0.32
N ALA A 304 -2.84 -13.71 -0.96
CA ALA A 304 -1.75 -12.77 -0.75
C ALA A 304 -1.82 -12.10 0.62
N VAL A 305 -3.01 -11.73 1.07
CA VAL A 305 -3.24 -11.03 2.34
C VAL A 305 -2.79 -11.85 3.56
N GLN A 306 -2.81 -13.20 3.48
CA GLN A 306 -2.34 -14.02 4.60
C GLN A 306 -0.85 -13.77 4.90
N TYR A 307 -0.05 -13.47 3.87
CA TYR A 307 1.38 -13.19 4.04
C TYR A 307 1.64 -11.84 4.71
N ILE A 308 0.69 -10.91 4.65
CA ILE A 308 0.74 -9.69 5.44
C ILE A 308 0.72 -10.05 6.93
N LEU A 309 -0.06 -11.05 7.36
CA LEU A 309 -0.12 -11.49 8.74
C LEU A 309 1.21 -12.10 9.20
N SER A 310 1.72 -13.11 8.48
CA SER A 310 3.00 -13.75 8.85
C SER A 310 4.17 -12.77 8.75
N GLY A 311 4.18 -11.94 7.71
CA GLY A 311 5.21 -10.92 7.49
C GLY A 311 5.20 -9.89 8.59
N ASN A 312 4.03 -9.36 8.96
CA ASN A 312 3.90 -8.38 10.03
C ASN A 312 4.30 -8.94 11.39
N ALA A 313 3.87 -10.15 11.74
CA ALA A 313 4.21 -10.80 13.02
C ALA A 313 5.74 -10.92 13.18
N VAL A 314 6.42 -11.46 12.17
CA VAL A 314 7.87 -11.66 12.22
C VAL A 314 8.65 -10.35 12.11
N TRP A 315 8.21 -9.43 11.25
CA TRP A 315 8.83 -8.11 11.10
C TRP A 315 8.74 -7.33 12.42
N THR A 316 7.57 -7.30 13.06
CA THR A 316 7.35 -6.52 14.30
C THR A 316 8.31 -6.93 15.41
N LEU A 317 8.62 -8.23 15.53
CA LEU A 317 9.55 -8.76 16.53
C LEU A 317 11.02 -8.45 16.23
N GLY A 318 11.38 -8.22 14.96
CA GLY A 318 12.77 -7.98 14.54
C GLY A 318 13.08 -6.53 14.13
N ALA A 319 12.06 -5.71 13.87
CA ALA A 319 12.24 -4.40 13.27
C ALA A 319 12.75 -3.37 14.29
N PRO A 320 13.72 -2.52 13.92
CA PRO A 320 14.18 -1.43 14.76
C PRO A 320 13.06 -0.47 15.23
N ARG A 321 11.94 -0.37 14.48
CA ARG A 321 10.79 0.48 14.83
C ARG A 321 10.22 0.16 16.21
N TYR A 322 10.07 -1.13 16.52
CA TYR A 322 9.54 -1.61 17.81
C TYR A 322 10.61 -2.17 18.74
N ASN A 323 11.84 -2.32 18.23
CA ASN A 323 12.97 -2.88 18.95
C ASN A 323 14.13 -1.87 18.95
N PRO A 324 14.15 -0.89 19.86
CA PRO A 324 15.14 0.19 19.87
C PRO A 324 16.61 -0.28 19.92
N GLY A 325 16.86 -1.45 20.52
CA GLY A 325 18.19 -2.08 20.55
C GLY A 325 18.66 -2.65 19.21
N THR A 326 17.77 -2.82 18.23
CA THR A 326 18.11 -3.37 16.92
C THR A 326 18.68 -2.29 16.00
N THR A 327 19.73 -2.67 15.26
CA THR A 327 20.47 -1.85 14.31
C THR A 327 20.32 -2.41 12.89
N PHE A 328 20.37 -1.53 11.89
CA PHE A 328 20.31 -1.89 10.48
C PHE A 328 21.53 -2.74 10.05
N ASN A 329 21.41 -3.43 8.92
CA ASN A 329 22.55 -4.16 8.36
C ASN A 329 23.56 -3.19 7.71
N ALA A 330 24.77 -3.68 7.43
CA ALA A 330 25.88 -2.85 6.92
C ALA A 330 25.53 -2.10 5.62
N LYS A 331 24.82 -2.75 4.69
CA LYS A 331 24.43 -2.15 3.40
C LYS A 331 23.39 -1.04 3.60
N GLN A 332 22.41 -1.24 4.47
CA GLN A 332 21.44 -0.22 4.83
C GLN A 332 22.13 1.00 5.47
N LEU A 333 23.05 0.79 6.42
CA LEU A 333 23.80 1.87 7.07
C LEU A 333 24.69 2.64 6.09
N GLU A 334 25.35 1.94 5.17
CA GLU A 334 26.15 2.54 4.11
C GLU A 334 25.29 3.50 3.27
N TRP A 335 24.14 3.03 2.79
CA TRP A 335 23.24 3.83 1.96
C TRP A 335 22.56 4.97 2.71
N MET A 336 22.18 4.77 3.98
CA MET A 336 21.61 5.83 4.80
C MET A 336 22.63 6.96 5.09
N THR A 337 23.91 6.62 5.19
CA THR A 337 24.99 7.58 5.50
C THR A 337 25.54 8.26 4.25
N HIS A 338 25.79 7.50 3.19
CA HIS A 338 26.51 7.96 1.99
C HIS A 338 25.58 8.23 0.81
N GLY A 339 24.28 7.96 0.98
CA GLY A 339 23.26 8.08 -0.06
C GLY A 339 23.09 6.79 -0.85
N THR A 340 21.93 6.66 -1.49
CA THR A 340 21.63 5.51 -2.34
C THR A 340 22.36 5.55 -3.68
N PRO A 341 22.66 4.39 -4.30
CA PRO A 341 23.16 4.34 -5.67
C PRO A 341 22.20 5.07 -6.62
N PRO A 342 22.68 5.75 -7.67
CA PRO A 342 21.80 6.38 -8.66
C PRO A 342 20.95 5.33 -9.36
N ARG A 343 19.69 5.66 -9.72
CA ARG A 343 18.91 4.79 -10.63
C ARG A 343 19.73 4.69 -11.91
N LEU A 344 20.14 3.47 -12.27
CA LEU A 344 20.45 3.20 -13.66
C LEU A 344 19.18 3.55 -14.42
N ARG A 345 19.18 4.68 -15.14
CA ARG A 345 18.16 4.91 -16.15
C ARG A 345 18.27 3.67 -17.04
N ALA A 346 17.22 2.85 -17.09
CA ALA A 346 17.10 1.91 -18.18
C ALA A 346 17.32 2.76 -19.42
N GLU A 347 18.48 2.59 -20.06
CA GLU A 347 18.74 3.25 -21.33
C GLU A 347 17.51 2.95 -22.17
N GLY A 348 16.89 4.00 -22.69
CA GLY A 348 15.75 3.88 -23.59
C GLY A 348 16.18 3.19 -24.88
N LYS A 349 16.56 1.93 -24.83
CA LYS A 349 16.46 1.00 -25.94
C LYS A 349 15.01 0.56 -25.96
N ARG A 350 14.16 1.45 -26.53
CA ARG A 350 13.14 0.94 -27.42
C ARG A 350 13.86 -0.04 -28.35
N PRO A 351 13.38 -1.27 -28.56
CA PRO A 351 13.89 -2.08 -29.65
C PRO A 351 13.83 -1.21 -30.89
N SER A 352 14.98 -0.88 -31.47
CA SER A 352 15.01 -0.34 -32.82
C SER A 352 14.53 -1.47 -33.71
N ALA A 353 13.22 -1.53 -33.91
CA ALA A 353 12.69 -2.11 -35.11
C ALA A 353 13.30 -1.28 -36.24
N THR A 354 14.37 -1.81 -36.82
CA THR A 354 14.85 -1.44 -38.13
C THR A 354 13.72 -1.79 -39.09
N LEU A 355 12.75 -0.88 -39.20
CA LEU A 355 11.93 -0.76 -40.40
C LEU A 355 12.91 -0.39 -41.50
N ARG A 356 13.46 -1.42 -42.14
CA ARG A 356 13.98 -1.30 -43.49
C ARG A 356 12.90 -0.62 -44.30
N ASP A 357 13.32 0.46 -44.92
CA ASP A 357 12.61 1.22 -45.93
C ASP A 357 11.97 0.26 -46.94
N SER A 358 10.66 0.08 -46.84
CA SER A 358 9.83 -0.48 -47.91
C SER A 358 8.89 0.61 -48.42
N ARG A 359 9.45 1.76 -48.79
CA ARG A 359 8.81 2.64 -49.78
C ARG A 359 9.05 2.09 -51.18
N SER A 360 8.37 1.00 -51.51
CA SER A 360 7.96 0.76 -52.88
C SER A 360 6.77 -0.21 -52.84
N VAL A 361 5.84 -0.03 -53.77
CA VAL A 361 4.60 -0.78 -54.01
C VAL A 361 3.33 -0.16 -53.37
N PHE A 362 2.44 0.28 -54.28
CA PHE A 362 1.06 0.80 -54.16
C PHE A 362 0.79 2.32 -54.12
N PRO A 363 0.78 2.99 -55.28
CA PRO A 363 0.15 4.31 -55.47
C PRO A 363 -1.38 4.29 -55.75
N ALA A 364 -2.05 3.13 -55.81
CA ALA A 364 -3.40 3.05 -56.40
C ALA A 364 -4.59 3.18 -55.41
N LEU A 365 -4.39 3.03 -54.10
CA LEU A 365 -5.52 3.02 -53.13
C LEU A 365 -5.87 4.39 -52.53
N ASN A 366 -4.99 5.39 -52.63
CA ASN A 366 -5.23 6.70 -52.00
C ASN A 366 -6.00 7.69 -52.91
N ALA A 367 -6.00 7.45 -54.24
CA ALA A 367 -6.75 8.28 -55.20
C ALA A 367 -8.26 7.95 -55.20
N GLY A 368 -8.62 6.67 -55.05
CA GLY A 368 -10.02 6.22 -54.99
C GLY A 368 -10.77 6.71 -53.75
N LEU A 369 -10.11 6.71 -52.58
CA LEU A 369 -10.71 7.16 -51.33
C LEU A 369 -10.93 8.68 -51.31
N GLN A 370 -10.00 9.45 -51.88
CA GLN A 370 -10.12 10.91 -52.06
C GLN A 370 -11.22 11.28 -53.07
N ALA A 371 -11.43 10.48 -54.13
CA ALA A 371 -12.51 10.68 -55.09
C ALA A 371 -13.89 10.36 -54.48
N LEU A 372 -13.99 9.30 -53.66
CA LEU A 372 -15.23 8.92 -52.97
C LEU A 372 -15.66 9.98 -51.93
N ILE A 373 -14.70 10.55 -51.18
CA ILE A 373 -14.97 11.62 -50.21
C ILE A 373 -15.40 12.93 -50.92
N ARG A 374 -14.86 13.23 -52.11
CA ARG A 374 -15.31 14.40 -52.92
C ARG A 374 -16.69 14.18 -53.53
N ALA A 375 -17.00 12.97 -54.01
CA ALA A 375 -18.31 12.63 -54.54
C ALA A 375 -19.40 12.74 -53.46
N LEU A 376 -19.16 12.21 -52.25
CA LEU A 376 -20.09 12.29 -51.12
C LEU A 376 -20.33 13.73 -50.62
N ARG A 377 -19.29 14.59 -50.62
CA ARG A 377 -19.43 16.02 -50.28
C ARG A 377 -20.19 16.82 -51.35
N SER A 378 -20.09 16.43 -52.63
CA SER A 378 -20.82 17.07 -53.72
C SER A 378 -22.29 16.64 -53.81
N GLY A 379 -22.61 15.41 -53.38
CA GLY A 379 -23.98 14.89 -53.27
C GLY A 379 -24.75 15.52 -52.11
N LEU A 380 -24.14 15.68 -50.93
CA LEU A 380 -24.77 16.34 -49.79
C LEU A 380 -25.08 17.84 -50.04
N ARG A 381 -24.25 18.54 -50.83
CA ARG A 381 -24.51 19.95 -51.20
C ARG A 381 -25.64 20.12 -52.22
N ARG A 382 -25.98 19.09 -53.01
CA ARG A 382 -27.14 19.13 -53.93
C ARG A 382 -28.45 18.73 -53.26
N MET A 383 -28.43 17.92 -52.19
CA MET A 383 -29.63 17.61 -51.40
C MET A 383 -30.06 18.77 -50.46
N LEU A 384 -29.14 19.63 -50.04
CA LEU A 384 -29.43 20.74 -49.10
C LEU A 384 -29.87 22.07 -49.77
N HIS A 385 -29.92 22.13 -51.11
CA HIS A 385 -30.42 23.29 -51.86
C HIS A 385 -31.73 23.02 -52.64
N GLY A 386 -32.39 21.87 -52.41
CA GLY A 386 -33.62 21.47 -53.10
C GLY A 386 -34.93 21.79 -52.36
N TRP A 387 -34.89 22.57 -51.28
CA TRP A 387 -36.08 23.08 -50.59
C TRP A 387 -35.97 24.60 -50.55
N TRP A 388 -36.99 25.27 -51.10
CA TRP A 388 -37.15 26.70 -51.37
C TRP A 388 -36.74 27.18 -52.78
N PHE A 389 -37.75 27.16 -53.64
CA PHE A 389 -37.95 27.83 -54.95
C PHE A 389 -37.12 27.38 -56.16
#